data_AF-A0A8T7BSS6-F1
#
_entry.id   AF-A0A8T7BSS6-F1
#
_cell.length_a   1.000
_cell.length_b   1.000
_cell.length_c   1.000
_cell.angle_alpha   90.00
_cell.angle_beta   90.00
_cell.angle_gamma   90.00
#
_symmetry.space_group_name_H-M   'P 1'
#
loop_
_entity.id
_entity.type
_entity.pdbx_description
1 polymer ?
#
loop_
_entity_poly.entity_id
_entity_poly.type
_entity_poly.pdbx_seq_one_letter_code
_entity_poly.pdbx_strand_id
1 'polypeptide(L)'
;MFYPQFSLAIPGIFSIILLLSGTFTANADVVKPALTEIAVHADGRIIIEIRTSLEALLSGIDGRYRNTQEAPSADLYDKFRIQSAQELQKSFQSFHSSLLAGVDLRLDRKSVALAIESIEIPEP
;
A
#
# COMPACT_ATOMS: atom_id res chain seq x y z
N MET A 1 -58.49 -31.19 23.50
CA MET A 1 -57.46 -30.16 23.76
C MET A 1 -56.33 -30.42 22.78
N PHE A 2 -56.36 -29.74 21.62
CA PHE A 2 -55.40 -29.92 20.54
C PHE A 2 -54.32 -28.83 20.66
N TYR A 3 -53.05 -29.21 20.84
CA TYR A 3 -51.92 -28.30 20.65
C TYR A 3 -51.41 -28.44 19.21
N PRO A 4 -51.19 -27.34 18.47
CA PRO A 4 -50.65 -27.41 17.12
C PRO A 4 -49.14 -27.63 17.18
N GLN A 5 -48.66 -28.49 16.30
CA GLN A 5 -47.26 -28.84 16.16
C GLN A 5 -46.63 -27.78 15.25
N PHE A 6 -45.96 -26.77 15.84
CA PHE A 6 -45.18 -25.81 15.08
C PHE A 6 -43.94 -26.54 14.53
N SER A 7 -43.98 -26.90 13.25
CA SER A 7 -42.82 -27.40 12.51
C SER A 7 -41.90 -26.23 12.18
N LEU A 8 -40.90 -25.98 13.03
CA LEU A 8 -39.84 -25.01 12.75
C LEU A 8 -38.60 -25.74 12.22
N ALA A 9 -38.68 -26.22 10.97
CA ALA A 9 -37.55 -26.76 10.24
C ALA A 9 -36.67 -25.64 9.66
N ILE A 10 -36.00 -24.85 10.51
CA ILE A 10 -35.03 -23.82 10.07
C ILE A 10 -33.68 -23.81 10.86
N PRO A 11 -33.15 -24.90 11.46
CA PRO A 11 -31.78 -24.86 11.98
C PRO A 11 -30.72 -25.10 10.90
N GLY A 12 -31.03 -25.87 9.85
CA GLY A 12 -30.05 -26.30 8.85
C GLY A 12 -29.55 -25.17 7.94
N ILE A 13 -30.44 -24.25 7.53
CA ILE A 13 -30.10 -23.14 6.63
C ILE A 13 -29.18 -22.12 7.33
N PHE A 14 -29.40 -21.86 8.63
CA PHE A 14 -28.59 -20.92 9.40
C PHE A 14 -27.15 -21.44 9.58
N SER A 15 -26.98 -22.74 9.84
CA SER A 15 -25.65 -23.37 9.89
C SER A 15 -24.92 -23.33 8.54
N ILE A 16 -25.63 -23.48 7.42
CA ILE A 16 -25.03 -23.42 6.08
C ILE A 16 -24.56 -22.00 5.74
N ILE A 17 -25.35 -20.97 6.09
CA ILE A 17 -24.97 -19.55 5.89
C ILE A 17 -23.76 -19.18 6.75
N LEU A 18 -23.70 -19.68 8.00
CA LEU A 18 -22.57 -19.45 8.91
C LEU A 18 -21.28 -20.10 8.38
N LEU A 19 -21.36 -21.32 7.82
CA LEU A 19 -20.22 -22.02 7.21
C LEU A 19 -19.73 -21.36 5.91
N LEU A 20 -20.63 -20.79 5.11
CA LEU A 20 -20.26 -20.07 3.87
C LEU A 20 -19.51 -18.75 4.14
N SER A 21 -19.74 -18.12 5.30
CA SER A 21 -19.19 -16.80 5.62
C SER A 21 -17.69 -16.82 5.97
N GLY A 22 -17.11 -17.98 6.30
CA GLY A 22 -15.74 -18.11 6.81
C GLY A 22 -14.63 -18.20 5.76
N THR A 23 -14.93 -18.03 4.47
CA THR A 23 -13.97 -18.29 3.38
C THR A 23 -13.30 -17.05 2.76
N PHE A 24 -13.50 -15.86 3.35
CA PHE A 24 -12.77 -14.67 2.91
C PHE A 24 -11.29 -14.80 3.27
N THR A 25 -10.48 -15.23 2.31
CA THR A 25 -9.02 -15.16 2.42
C THR A 25 -8.60 -13.72 2.20
N ALA A 26 -8.33 -12.99 3.29
CA ALA A 26 -7.64 -11.72 3.22
C ALA A 26 -6.20 -12.00 2.74
N ASN A 27 -5.93 -11.79 1.46
CA ASN A 27 -4.57 -11.88 0.92
C ASN A 27 -3.79 -10.68 1.43
N ALA A 28 -2.93 -10.91 2.42
CA ALA A 28 -2.07 -9.89 2.98
C ALA A 28 -0.72 -9.92 2.26
N ASP A 29 -0.39 -8.81 1.60
CA ASP A 29 0.91 -8.67 0.96
C ASP A 29 1.96 -8.36 2.04
N VAL A 30 3.15 -8.96 1.91
CA VAL A 30 4.26 -8.65 2.81
C VAL A 30 4.76 -7.24 2.49
N VAL A 31 4.95 -6.42 3.52
CA VAL A 31 5.51 -5.07 3.34
C VAL A 31 6.96 -5.20 2.88
N LYS A 32 7.23 -4.76 1.66
CA LYS A 32 8.58 -4.79 1.08
C LYS A 32 9.36 -3.56 1.55
N PRO A 33 10.60 -3.72 2.03
CA PRO A 33 11.44 -2.58 2.36
C PRO A 33 11.78 -1.78 1.09
N ALA A 34 11.87 -0.45 1.23
CA ALA A 34 12.36 0.40 0.16
C ALA A 34 13.87 0.18 -0.04
N LEU A 35 14.31 0.11 -1.30
CA LEU A 35 15.72 0.10 -1.66
C LEU A 35 16.09 1.51 -2.13
N THR A 36 17.14 2.08 -1.53
CA THR A 36 17.67 3.38 -1.92
C THR A 36 19.11 3.24 -2.37
N GLU A 37 19.39 3.70 -3.58
CA GLU A 37 20.74 3.76 -4.15
C GLU A 37 21.16 5.21 -4.36
N ILE A 38 22.41 5.52 -4.07
CA ILE A 38 22.97 6.87 -4.22
C ILE A 38 24.20 6.78 -5.10
N ALA A 39 24.16 7.46 -6.24
CA ALA A 39 25.28 7.58 -7.17
C ALA A 39 25.84 9.00 -7.12
N VAL A 40 27.16 9.11 -6.91
CA VAL A 40 27.89 10.38 -6.94
C VAL A 40 28.78 10.37 -8.18
N HIS A 41 28.53 11.29 -9.10
CA HIS A 41 29.25 11.40 -10.35
C HIS A 41 30.45 12.35 -10.22
N ALA A 42 31.47 12.14 -11.05
CA ALA A 42 32.69 12.95 -11.07
C ALA A 42 32.43 14.43 -11.47
N ASP A 43 31.33 14.70 -12.15
CA ASP A 43 30.87 16.05 -12.51
C ASP A 43 30.10 16.75 -11.37
N GLY A 44 30.01 16.12 -10.19
CA GLY A 44 29.34 16.66 -9.01
C GLY A 44 27.84 16.40 -8.96
N ARG A 45 27.25 15.67 -9.92
CA ARG A 45 25.85 15.25 -9.84
C ARG A 45 25.66 14.15 -8.81
N ILE A 46 24.58 14.23 -8.05
CA ILE A 46 24.14 13.19 -7.12
C ILE A 46 22.78 12.70 -7.59
N ILE A 47 22.67 11.41 -7.89
CA ILE A 47 21.42 10.76 -8.26
C ILE A 47 21.01 9.85 -7.10
N ILE A 48 19.77 9.99 -6.65
CA ILE A 48 19.16 9.14 -5.64
C ILE A 48 18.05 8.35 -6.31
N GLU A 49 18.21 7.04 -6.37
CA GLU A 49 17.19 6.12 -6.87
C GLU A 49 16.48 5.46 -5.70
N ILE A 50 15.15 5.57 -5.66
CA ILE A 50 14.32 4.97 -4.62
C ILE A 50 13.37 3.97 -5.28
N ARG A 51 13.54 2.68 -4.96
CA ARG A 51 12.63 1.60 -5.38
C ARG A 51 11.74 1.23 -4.21
N THR A 52 10.45 1.45 -4.35
CA THR A 52 9.46 1.19 -3.30
C THR A 52 8.10 0.80 -3.89
N SER A 53 7.22 0.24 -3.06
CA SER A 53 5.80 0.09 -3.44
C SER A 53 5.13 1.46 -3.40
N LEU A 54 4.59 1.86 -4.54
CA LEU A 54 3.92 3.14 -4.67
C LEU A 54 2.58 3.15 -3.90
N GLU A 55 1.89 2.02 -3.91
CA GLU A 55 0.63 1.81 -3.19
C GLU A 55 0.84 1.94 -1.68
N ALA A 56 1.92 1.33 -1.15
CA ALA A 56 2.29 1.43 0.26
C ALA A 56 2.68 2.87 0.61
N LEU A 57 3.46 3.53 -0.25
CA LEU A 57 3.88 4.92 -0.05
C LEU A 57 2.67 5.88 0.00
N LEU A 58 1.74 5.76 -0.95
CA LEU A 58 0.55 6.61 -1.04
C LEU A 58 -0.48 6.32 0.08
N SER A 59 -0.52 5.10 0.59
CA SER A 59 -1.37 4.72 1.73
C SER A 59 -0.71 4.94 3.09
N GLY A 60 0.56 5.38 3.11
CA GLY A 60 1.31 5.62 4.34
C GLY A 60 1.70 4.35 5.10
N ILE A 61 1.67 3.19 4.44
CA ILE A 61 2.15 1.93 5.00
C ILE A 61 3.67 1.91 4.91
N ASP A 62 4.32 1.70 6.05
CA ASP A 62 5.77 1.60 6.17
C ASP A 62 6.20 0.27 6.81
N GLY A 63 7.51 0.09 6.96
CA GLY A 63 8.11 -1.15 7.49
C GLY A 63 7.81 -1.47 8.96
N ARG A 64 6.98 -0.68 9.67
CA ARG A 64 6.51 -1.03 11.02
C ARG A 64 5.53 -2.20 11.00
N TYR A 65 4.85 -2.43 9.88
CA TYR A 65 3.90 -3.52 9.70
C TYR A 65 4.57 -4.69 8.99
N ARG A 66 4.23 -5.93 9.37
CA ARG A 66 4.74 -7.13 8.70
C ARG A 66 4.01 -7.36 7.38
N ASN A 67 2.72 -7.06 7.34
CA ASN A 67 1.88 -7.19 6.16
C ASN A 67 0.93 -5.99 6.02
N THR A 68 0.42 -5.78 4.82
CA THR A 68 -0.41 -4.61 4.48
C THR A 68 -1.73 -4.56 5.26
N GLN A 69 -2.29 -5.71 5.65
CA GLN A 69 -3.57 -5.79 6.37
C GLN A 69 -3.43 -5.47 7.87
N GLU A 70 -2.22 -5.38 8.41
CA GLU A 70 -1.99 -4.90 9.78
C GLU A 70 -2.06 -3.37 9.89
N ALA A 71 -1.95 -2.65 8.76
CA ALA A 71 -1.98 -1.20 8.75
C ALA A 71 -3.42 -0.66 8.80
N PRO A 72 -3.67 0.46 9.51
CA PRO A 72 -5.00 1.08 9.56
C PRO A 72 -5.46 1.61 8.20
N SER A 73 -4.54 1.79 7.26
CA SER A 73 -4.79 2.24 5.88
C SER A 73 -4.82 1.10 4.85
N ALA A 74 -4.97 -0.16 5.29
CA ALA A 74 -5.08 -1.33 4.41
C ALA A 74 -6.11 -1.14 3.27
N ASP A 75 -7.31 -0.64 3.58
CA ASP A 75 -8.34 -0.37 2.58
C ASP A 75 -7.91 0.65 1.52
N LEU A 76 -7.03 1.59 1.88
CA LEU A 76 -6.50 2.59 0.95
C LEU A 76 -5.41 1.97 0.07
N TYR A 77 -4.57 1.10 0.63
CA TYR A 77 -3.61 0.31 -0.14
C TYR A 77 -4.32 -0.54 -1.21
N ASP A 78 -5.38 -1.26 -0.82
CA ASP A 78 -6.14 -2.12 -1.73
C ASP A 78 -6.80 -1.33 -2.88
N LYS A 79 -7.17 -0.06 -2.64
CA LYS A 79 -7.67 0.84 -3.70
C LYS A 79 -6.58 1.24 -4.69
N PHE A 80 -5.36 1.49 -4.23
CA PHE A 80 -4.24 1.78 -5.12
C PHE A 80 -3.78 0.55 -5.90
N ARG A 81 -3.84 -0.63 -5.28
CA ARG A 81 -3.43 -1.90 -5.89
C ARG A 81 -4.19 -2.26 -7.18
N ILE A 82 -5.43 -1.81 -7.32
CA ILE A 82 -6.25 -2.09 -8.51
C ILE A 82 -6.17 -1.00 -9.59
N GLN A 83 -5.40 0.06 -9.35
CA GLN A 83 -5.22 1.14 -10.31
C GLN A 83 -4.22 0.78 -11.40
N SER A 84 -4.41 1.35 -12.58
CA SER A 84 -3.42 1.31 -13.66
C SER A 84 -2.17 2.13 -13.31
N ALA A 85 -1.06 1.85 -13.99
CA ALA A 85 0.17 2.62 -13.84
C ALA A 85 -0.05 4.12 -14.07
N GLN A 86 -0.91 4.48 -15.03
CA GLN A 86 -1.21 5.87 -15.37
C GLN A 86 -2.08 6.57 -14.29
N GLU A 87 -2.96 5.83 -13.61
CA GLU A 87 -3.74 6.34 -12.48
C GLU A 87 -2.85 6.55 -11.26
N LEU A 88 -2.00 5.56 -10.93
CA LEU A 88 -1.01 5.66 -9.86
C LEU A 88 -0.05 6.83 -10.08
N GLN A 89 0.38 7.06 -11.32
CA GLN A 89 1.23 8.20 -11.67
C GLN A 89 0.55 9.53 -11.34
N LYS A 90 -0.74 9.69 -11.65
CA LYS A 90 -1.51 10.90 -11.32
C LYS A 90 -1.66 11.09 -9.82
N SER A 91 -1.94 10.02 -9.08
CA SER A 91 -2.00 10.06 -7.62
C SER A 91 -0.64 10.46 -7.03
N PHE A 92 0.45 9.93 -7.56
CA PHE A 92 1.79 10.22 -7.10
C PHE A 92 2.24 11.65 -7.38
N GLN A 93 1.85 12.25 -8.51
CA GLN A 93 2.13 13.66 -8.80
C GLN A 93 1.69 14.61 -7.68
N SER A 94 0.56 14.30 -7.04
CA SER A 94 0.06 15.09 -5.90
C SER A 94 0.86 14.86 -4.61
N PHE A 95 1.58 13.74 -4.53
CA PHE A 95 2.41 13.34 -3.38
C PHE A 95 3.87 13.79 -3.50
N HIS A 96 4.32 14.30 -4.65
CA HIS A 96 5.71 14.72 -4.87
C HIS A 96 6.26 15.64 -3.78
N SER A 97 5.49 16.66 -3.39
CA SER A 97 5.89 17.61 -2.35
C SER A 97 6.06 16.94 -0.99
N SER A 98 5.19 15.99 -0.66
CA SER A 98 5.27 15.22 0.58
C SER A 98 6.50 14.30 0.59
N LEU A 99 6.80 13.65 -0.55
CA LEU A 99 8.01 12.85 -0.69
C LEU A 99 9.27 13.70 -0.52
N LEU A 100 9.39 14.81 -1.24
CA LEU A 100 10.55 15.70 -1.19
C LEU A 100 10.74 16.31 0.21
N ALA A 101 9.66 16.63 0.92
CA ALA A 101 9.75 17.09 2.31
C ALA A 101 10.24 16.01 3.28
N GLY A 102 10.09 14.73 2.94
CA GLY A 102 10.53 13.59 3.73
C GLY A 102 11.99 13.15 3.48
N VAL A 103 12.67 13.72 2.47
CA VAL A 103 14.05 13.35 2.11
C VAL A 103 14.98 14.54 2.34
N ASP A 104 15.96 14.40 3.25
CA ASP A 104 17.00 15.39 3.51
C ASP A 104 18.37 14.85 3.07
N LEU A 105 18.93 15.41 2.00
CA LEU A 105 20.33 15.19 1.62
C LEU A 105 21.19 16.31 2.19
N ARG A 106 22.22 15.96 2.97
CA ARG A 106 23.12 16.92 3.61
C ARG A 106 24.55 16.77 3.12
N LEU A 107 25.14 17.86 2.63
CA LEU A 107 26.56 17.98 2.31
C LEU A 107 27.18 19.03 3.23
N ASP A 108 28.25 18.68 3.95
CA ASP A 108 28.92 19.58 4.91
C ASP A 108 27.96 20.28 5.88
N ARG A 109 26.93 19.56 6.32
CA ARG A 109 25.82 20.04 7.18
C ARG A 109 24.86 21.02 6.53
N LYS A 110 24.98 21.31 5.23
CA LYS A 110 24.01 22.08 4.45
C LYS A 110 23.05 21.14 3.73
N SER A 111 21.75 21.42 3.83
CA SER A 111 20.74 20.67 3.07
C SER A 111 20.82 21.06 1.60
N VAL A 112 20.69 20.07 0.73
CA VAL A 112 20.70 20.22 -0.73
C VAL A 112 19.27 20.09 -1.23
N ALA A 113 18.85 21.03 -2.08
CA ALA A 113 17.54 20.95 -2.71
C ALA A 113 17.49 19.75 -3.66
N LEU A 114 16.51 18.88 -3.45
CA LEU A 114 16.24 17.72 -4.29
C LEU A 114 15.08 18.02 -5.24
N ALA A 115 15.12 17.40 -6.41
CA ALA A 115 14.02 17.41 -7.38
C ALA A 115 13.81 15.99 -7.90
N ILE A 116 12.57 15.68 -8.26
CA ILE A 116 12.25 14.40 -8.91
C ILE A 116 12.57 14.56 -10.40
N GLU A 117 13.54 13.78 -10.89
CA GLU A 117 13.94 13.80 -12.29
C GLU A 117 13.05 12.91 -13.16
N SER A 118 12.82 11.68 -12.72
CA SER A 118 12.02 10.69 -13.44
C SER A 118 11.30 9.75 -12.49
N ILE A 119 10.24 9.12 -13.00
CA ILE A 119 9.43 8.14 -12.29
C ILE A 119 9.11 7.03 -13.28
N GLU A 120 9.39 5.79 -12.88
CA GLU A 120 9.07 4.60 -13.64
C GLU A 120 8.09 3.75 -12.82
N ILE A 121 6.92 3.48 -13.37
CA ILE A 121 5.90 2.61 -12.76
C ILE A 121 5.70 1.45 -13.72
N PRO A 122 6.09 0.22 -13.34
CA PRO A 122 5.88 -0.95 -14.19
C PRO A 122 4.38 -1.25 -14.31
N GLU A 123 3.99 -1.83 -15.45
CA GLU A 123 2.64 -2.39 -15.59
C GLU A 123 2.49 -3.62 -14.65
N PRO A 124 1.28 -3.84 -14.11
CA PRO A 124 1.02 -4.90 -13.15
C PRO A 124 1.12 -6.33 -13.70
#